data_AF-A0A8S4P8J9-F1
#
_entry.id   AF-A0A8S4P8J9-F1
#
_cell.length_a   1.000
_cell.length_b   1.000
_cell.length_c   1.000
_cell.angle_alpha   90.00
_cell.angle_beta   90.00
_cell.angle_gamma   90.00
#
_symmetry.space_group_name_H-M   'P 1'
#
loop_
_entity.id
_entity.type
_entity.pdbx_description
1 polymer ?
#
loop_
_entity_poly.entity_id
_entity_poly.type
_entity_poly.pdbx_seq_one_letter_code
_entity_poly.pdbx_strand_id
1 'polypeptide(L)'
;MEHYLVIIICSIDIVFAVDISCSIHPDDKERVRRFLESVVRRIPVRPPFVQVGIILFSKTVYDIAQLNSFIRRGQLLKVIKEMEMKPKECATATYLALEYAREVTFNKQNGAREGKK
;
A
#
# COMPACT_ATOMS: atom_id res chain seq x y z
N MET A 1 29.94 -23.39 21.22
CA MET A 1 28.52 -23.52 20.82
C MET A 1 28.05 -22.16 20.34
N GLU A 2 28.14 -21.90 19.04
CA GLU A 2 27.61 -20.68 18.44
C GLU A 2 26.11 -20.85 18.25
N HIS A 3 25.32 -20.00 18.89
CA HIS A 3 23.89 -19.90 18.66
C HIS A 3 23.66 -19.25 17.29
N TYR A 4 23.56 -20.07 16.23
CA TYR A 4 23.02 -19.61 14.96
C TYR A 4 21.55 -19.26 15.16
N LEU A 5 21.27 -17.96 15.28
CA LEU A 5 19.93 -17.44 15.10
C LEU A 5 19.55 -17.69 13.64
N VAL A 6 18.72 -18.70 13.40
CA VAL A 6 18.03 -18.87 12.11
C VAL A 6 17.07 -17.69 11.99
N ILE A 7 17.53 -16.62 11.32
CA ILE A 7 16.64 -15.55 10.87
C ILE A 7 15.79 -16.18 9.77
N ILE A 8 14.55 -16.54 10.09
CA ILE A 8 13.56 -16.84 9.05
C ILE A 8 13.37 -15.53 8.27
N ILE A 9 13.89 -15.50 7.05
CA ILE A 9 13.70 -14.37 6.13
C ILE A 9 12.27 -14.49 5.58
N CYS A 10 11.28 -14.06 6.36
CA CYS A 10 9.90 -13.97 5.88
C CYS A 10 9.73 -12.70 5.06
N SER A 11 9.59 -12.88 3.75
CA SER A 11 9.09 -11.87 2.83
C SER A 11 7.59 -11.62 3.07
N ILE A 12 7.17 -10.36 3.10
CA ILE A 12 5.75 -9.96 3.19
C ILE A 12 5.42 -8.81 2.22
N ASP A 13 4.41 -9.02 1.40
CA ASP A 13 3.82 -8.03 0.50
C ASP A 13 2.56 -7.48 1.18
N ILE A 14 2.44 -6.16 1.31
CA ILE A 14 1.30 -5.50 1.95
C ILE A 14 0.71 -4.51 0.95
N VAL A 15 -0.60 -4.53 0.73
CA VAL A 15 -1.28 -3.52 -0.10
C VAL A 15 -2.31 -2.79 0.76
N PHE A 16 -2.19 -1.47 0.84
CA PHE A 16 -3.21 -0.63 1.47
C PHE A 16 -4.22 -0.17 0.41
N ALA A 17 -5.47 -0.63 0.52
CA ALA A 17 -6.59 -0.11 -0.25
C ALA A 17 -7.31 0.97 0.57
N VAL A 18 -7.22 2.22 0.12
CA VAL A 18 -7.68 3.39 0.89
C VAL A 18 -8.93 3.98 0.24
N ASP A 19 -10.04 3.96 0.97
CA ASP A 19 -11.29 4.57 0.54
C ASP A 19 -11.17 6.10 0.57
N ILE A 20 -11.38 6.73 -0.58
CA ILE A 20 -11.43 8.18 -0.75
C ILE A 20 -12.80 8.66 -1.27
N SER A 21 -13.83 7.83 -1.17
CA SER A 21 -15.20 8.12 -1.60
C SER A 21 -15.75 9.43 -1.03
N CYS A 22 -16.76 9.97 -1.70
CA CYS A 22 -17.36 11.26 -1.32
C CYS A 22 -18.16 11.19 0.00
N SER A 23 -18.53 9.99 0.47
CA SER A 23 -19.16 9.79 1.78
C SER A 23 -18.21 9.99 2.96
N ILE A 24 -16.89 9.97 2.73
CA ILE A 24 -15.88 10.26 3.75
C ILE A 24 -15.62 11.77 3.78
N HIS A 25 -15.69 12.37 4.96
CA HIS A 25 -15.42 13.80 5.13
C HIS A 25 -13.95 14.12 4.79
N PRO A 26 -13.64 15.28 4.17
CA PRO A 26 -12.25 15.64 3.86
C PRO A 26 -11.29 15.55 5.05
N ASP A 27 -11.74 15.94 6.25
CA ASP A 27 -10.95 15.83 7.48
C ASP A 27 -10.66 14.37 7.88
N ASP A 28 -11.57 13.45 7.60
CA ASP A 28 -11.37 12.03 7.87
C ASP A 28 -10.42 11.39 6.86
N LYS A 29 -10.45 11.80 5.59
CA LYS A 29 -9.43 11.41 4.60
C LYS A 29 -8.05 11.82 5.07
N GLU A 30 -7.93 13.04 5.56
CA GLU A 30 -6.70 13.56 6.13
C GLU A 30 -6.23 12.78 7.37
N ARG A 31 -7.16 12.33 8.24
CA ARG A 31 -6.84 11.42 9.35
C ARG A 31 -6.35 10.07 8.85
N VAL A 32 -6.95 9.52 7.81
CA VAL A 32 -6.52 8.25 7.19
C VAL A 32 -5.11 8.37 6.60
N ARG A 33 -4.76 9.47 5.93
CA ARG A 33 -3.37 9.72 5.47
C ARG A 33 -2.38 9.68 6.63
N ARG A 34 -2.67 10.42 7.70
CA ARG A 34 -1.82 10.45 8.90
C ARG A 34 -1.71 9.08 9.57
N PHE A 35 -2.80 8.32 9.61
CA PHE A 35 -2.78 6.93 10.07
C PHE A 35 -1.84 6.08 9.20
N LEU A 36 -1.97 6.16 7.87
CA LEU A 36 -1.13 5.42 6.93
C LEU A 36 0.36 5.78 7.09
N GLU A 37 0.69 7.07 7.22
CA GLU A 37 2.05 7.52 7.52
C GLU A 37 2.57 6.91 8.83
N SER A 38 1.76 6.88 9.88
CA SER A 38 2.14 6.36 11.19
C SER A 38 2.40 4.85 11.18
N VAL A 39 1.61 4.10 10.41
CA VAL A 39 1.77 2.66 10.22
C VAL A 39 3.02 2.39 9.39
N VAL A 40 3.16 3.03 8.24
CA VAL A 40 4.30 2.81 7.34
C VAL A 40 5.63 3.19 8.00
N ARG A 41 5.67 4.19 8.90
CA ARG A 41 6.87 4.50 9.71
C ARG A 41 7.35 3.30 10.55
N ARG A 42 6.44 2.44 10.99
CA ARG A 42 6.73 1.26 11.82
C ARG A 42 7.03 0.00 11.00
N ILE A 43 6.65 -0.02 9.72
CA ILE A 43 6.95 -1.13 8.81
C ILE A 43 8.41 -1.03 8.34
N PRO A 44 9.22 -2.11 8.43
CA PRO A 44 10.58 -2.14 7.92
C PRO A 44 10.60 -2.32 6.39
N VAL A 45 10.06 -1.34 5.65
CA VAL A 45 9.99 -1.36 4.16
C VAL A 45 11.39 -1.40 3.58
N ARG A 46 11.76 -2.55 3.03
CA ARG A 46 13.06 -2.85 2.42
C ARG A 46 12.97 -4.16 1.64
N PRO A 47 13.20 -4.17 0.32
CA PRO A 47 13.45 -5.41 -0.42
C PRO A 47 14.74 -6.11 0.08
N PRO A 48 14.80 -7.45 0.17
CA PRO A 48 13.77 -8.44 -0.19
C PRO A 48 12.82 -8.83 0.97
N PHE A 49 12.66 -7.99 2.00
CA PHE A 49 11.89 -8.31 3.21
C PHE A 49 10.44 -7.83 3.10
N VAL A 50 10.19 -6.53 3.27
CA VAL A 50 8.84 -5.96 3.21
C VAL A 50 8.69 -5.06 1.99
N GLN A 51 7.64 -5.31 1.21
CA GLN A 51 7.21 -4.47 0.09
C GLN A 51 5.80 -3.95 0.38
N VAL A 52 5.53 -2.71 0.01
CA VAL A 52 4.25 -2.05 0.29
C VAL A 52 3.71 -1.41 -0.99
N GLY A 53 2.50 -1.80 -1.37
CA GLY A 53 1.71 -1.13 -2.38
C GLY A 53 0.60 -0.28 -1.75
N ILE A 54 0.13 0.72 -2.49
CA ILE A 54 -0.95 1.61 -2.06
C ILE A 54 -1.84 1.89 -3.26
N ILE A 55 -3.14 1.67 -3.07
CA ILE A 55 -4.18 2.08 -4.02
C ILE A 55 -5.18 2.96 -3.29
N LEU A 56 -5.63 4.03 -3.94
CA LEU A 56 -6.81 4.79 -3.50
C LEU A 56 -8.02 4.35 -4.33
N PHE A 57 -9.22 4.38 -3.77
CA PHE A 57 -10.41 4.07 -4.54
C PHE A 57 -11.62 4.95 -4.18
N SER A 58 -12.43 5.22 -5.19
CA SER A 58 -13.82 5.68 -5.04
C SER A 58 -14.70 4.93 -6.04
N LYS A 59 -15.12 5.56 -7.14
CA LYS A 59 -15.67 4.90 -8.34
C LYS A 59 -14.59 4.24 -9.20
N THR A 60 -13.38 4.79 -9.15
CA THR A 60 -12.20 4.35 -9.90
C THR A 60 -11.07 4.08 -8.92
N VAL A 61 -10.13 3.20 -9.31
CA VAL A 61 -8.90 2.92 -8.54
C VAL A 61 -7.76 3.78 -9.07
N TYR A 62 -6.96 4.33 -8.15
CA TYR A 62 -5.76 5.10 -8.43
C TYR A 62 -4.55 4.36 -7.86
N ASP A 63 -3.61 3.96 -8.72
CA ASP A 63 -2.36 3.34 -8.30
C ASP A 63 -1.38 4.41 -7.80
N ILE A 64 -1.06 4.36 -6.51
CA ILE A 64 -0.13 5.30 -5.86
C ILE A 64 1.26 4.67 -5.74
N ALA A 65 1.31 3.36 -5.49
CA ALA A 65 2.54 2.62 -5.27
C ALA A 65 2.33 1.15 -5.62
N GLN A 66 3.18 0.62 -6.49
CA GLN A 66 3.32 -0.81 -6.73
C GLN A 66 4.31 -1.42 -5.73
N LEU A 67 4.31 -2.74 -5.58
CA LEU A 67 5.15 -3.44 -4.60
C LEU A 67 6.65 -3.24 -4.88
N ASN A 68 7.04 -3.04 -6.14
CA ASN A 68 8.41 -2.75 -6.55
C ASN A 68 8.75 -1.24 -6.66
N SER A 69 7.83 -0.32 -6.36
CA SER A 69 8.05 1.11 -6.57
C SER A 69 9.11 1.73 -5.65
N PHE A 70 9.35 1.16 -4.46
CA PHE A 70 10.22 1.76 -3.46
C PHE A 70 11.18 0.77 -2.82
N ILE A 71 12.44 1.18 -2.73
CA ILE A 71 13.50 0.41 -2.05
C ILE A 71 13.64 0.86 -0.60
N ARG A 72 13.25 2.11 -0.30
CA ARG A 72 13.39 2.72 1.04
C ARG A 72 12.08 3.29 1.55
N ARG A 73 11.75 2.99 2.81
CA ARG A 73 10.60 3.55 3.56
C ARG A 73 10.42 5.06 3.39
N GLY A 74 11.50 5.85 3.37
CA GLY A 74 11.43 7.30 3.24
C GLY A 74 10.81 7.78 1.92
N GLN A 75 11.02 7.04 0.82
CA GLN A 75 10.41 7.37 -0.48
C GLN A 75 8.90 7.16 -0.45
N LEU A 76 8.47 6.02 0.11
CA LEU A 76 7.06 5.71 0.31
C LEU A 76 6.37 6.75 1.21
N LEU A 77 7.01 7.16 2.31
CA LEU A 77 6.47 8.20 3.19
C LEU A 77 6.32 9.56 2.48
N LYS A 78 7.23 9.90 1.56
CA LYS A 78 7.10 11.11 0.75
C LYS A 78 5.86 11.05 -0.14
N VAL A 79 5.65 9.92 -0.83
CA VAL A 79 4.47 9.73 -1.69
C VAL A 79 3.16 9.76 -0.90
N ILE A 80 3.10 9.11 0.27
CA ILE A 80 1.90 9.17 1.13
C ILE A 80 1.58 10.62 1.53
N LYS A 81 2.60 11.44 1.82
CA LYS A 81 2.41 12.85 2.19
C LYS A 81 1.90 13.69 1.02
N GLU A 82 2.27 13.35 -0.21
CA GLU A 82 2.00 14.14 -1.43
C GLU A 82 0.76 13.64 -2.21
N MET A 83 0.23 12.44 -1.91
CA MET A 83 -0.90 11.88 -2.65
C MET A 83 -2.19 12.70 -2.51
N GLU A 84 -2.91 12.88 -3.62
CA GLU A 84 -4.18 13.61 -3.62
C GLU A 84 -5.32 12.72 -3.08
N MET A 85 -5.89 13.10 -1.93
CA MET A 85 -7.01 12.38 -1.31
C MET A 85 -8.38 12.89 -1.77
N LYS A 86 -8.50 13.17 -3.07
CA LYS A 86 -9.73 13.71 -3.66
C LYS A 86 -10.22 12.80 -4.79
N PRO A 87 -11.43 12.25 -4.69
CA PRO A 87 -12.00 11.44 -5.76
C PRO A 87 -12.40 12.35 -6.93
N LYS A 88 -12.20 11.87 -8.17
CA LYS A 88 -12.76 12.54 -9.37
C LYS A 88 -14.26 12.28 -9.51
N GLU A 89 -14.70 11.10 -9.08
CA GLU A 89 -16.09 10.65 -9.15
C GLU A 89 -16.49 9.98 -7.83
N CYS A 90 -17.77 10.11 -7.48
CA CYS A 90 -18.33 9.58 -6.25
C CYS A 90 -18.91 8.18 -6.44
N ALA A 91 -18.32 7.19 -5.76
CA ALA A 91 -18.89 5.90 -5.41
C ALA A 91 -17.97 5.26 -4.36
N THR A 92 -18.35 4.08 -3.86
CA THR A 92 -17.53 3.27 -2.95
C THR A 92 -17.35 1.88 -3.54
N ALA A 93 -16.62 1.80 -4.67
CA ALA A 93 -16.40 0.58 -5.43
C ALA A 93 -15.32 -0.30 -4.80
N THR A 94 -15.57 -0.77 -3.59
CA THR A 94 -14.64 -1.65 -2.83
C THR A 94 -14.31 -2.92 -3.61
N TYR A 95 -15.27 -3.47 -4.35
CA TYR A 95 -15.04 -4.65 -5.19
C TYR A 95 -13.93 -4.39 -6.23
N LEU A 96 -13.92 -3.21 -6.84
CA LEU A 96 -12.95 -2.83 -7.86
C LEU A 96 -11.56 -2.64 -7.24
N ALA A 97 -11.49 -2.11 -6.02
CA ALA A 97 -10.23 -1.99 -5.29
C ALA A 97 -9.61 -3.38 -4.99
N LEU A 98 -10.43 -4.34 -4.55
CA LEU A 98 -9.97 -5.70 -4.26
C LEU A 98 -9.57 -6.46 -5.53
N GLU A 99 -10.34 -6.31 -6.61
CA GLU A 99 -10.01 -6.86 -7.92
C GLU A 99 -8.70 -6.29 -8.46
N TYR A 100 -8.53 -4.97 -8.41
CA TYR A 100 -7.30 -4.31 -8.84
C TYR A 100 -6.10 -4.74 -8.00
N ALA A 101 -6.25 -4.85 -6.68
CA ALA A 101 -5.19 -5.38 -5.83
C ALA A 101 -4.79 -6.80 -6.26
N ARG A 102 -5.76 -7.69 -6.49
CA ARG A 102 -5.52 -9.10 -6.83
C ARG A 102 -4.87 -9.29 -8.20
N GLU A 103 -5.37 -8.57 -9.21
CA GLU A 103 -4.99 -8.76 -10.62
C GLU A 103 -3.82 -7.88 -11.05
N VAL A 104 -3.74 -6.66 -10.52
CA VAL A 104 -2.75 -5.66 -10.92
C VAL A 104 -1.66 -5.51 -9.86
N THR A 105 -1.98 -5.09 -8.64
CA THR A 105 -0.95 -4.80 -7.64
C THR A 105 -0.16 -6.05 -7.24
N PHE A 106 -0.84 -7.17 -7.01
CA PHE A 106 -0.24 -8.47 -6.76
C PHE A 106 0.18 -9.21 -8.05
N ASN A 107 0.59 -8.50 -9.10
CA ASN A 107 1.20 -9.08 -10.28
C ASN A 107 2.73 -9.16 -10.13
N LYS A 108 3.37 -10.22 -10.64
CA LYS A 108 4.84 -10.36 -10.62
C LYS A 108 5.54 -9.17 -11.30
N GLN A 109 4.96 -8.63 -12.38
CA GLN A 109 5.49 -7.44 -13.08
C GLN A 109 5.50 -6.19 -12.18
N ASN A 110 4.59 -6.13 -11.22
CA ASN A 110 4.43 -5.02 -10.28
C ASN A 110 5.09 -5.32 -8.91
N GLY A 111 5.91 -6.37 -8.83
CA GLY A 111 6.75 -6.68 -7.66
C GLY A 111 6.19 -7.74 -6.71
N ALA A 112 5.04 -8.35 -7.00
CA ALA A 112 4.50 -9.42 -6.17
C ALA A 112 5.41 -10.65 -6.17
N ARG A 113 5.63 -11.23 -4.98
CA ARG A 113 6.49 -12.40 -4.81
C ARG A 113 5.67 -13.68 -4.78
N GLU A 114 6.24 -14.78 -5.26
CA GLU A 114 5.56 -16.07 -5.31
C GLU A 114 5.13 -16.54 -3.90
N GLY A 115 3.92 -17.11 -3.82
CA GLY A 115 3.34 -17.58 -2.55
C GLY A 115 2.93 -16.48 -1.57
N LYS A 116 2.72 -15.23 -2.05
CA LYS A 116 2.35 -14.06 -1.22
C LYS A 116 1.03 -13.38 -1.62
N LYS A 117 0.13 -14.11 -2.30
CA LYS A 117 -1.27 -13.69 -2.53
C LYS A 117 -2.20 -14.25 -1.47
#